data_AF-A0AAU1L4C7-F1
#
_entry.id   AF-A0AAU1L4C7-F1
#
_cell.length_a   1.000
_cell.length_b   1.000
_cell.length_c   1.000
_cell.angle_alpha   90.00
_cell.angle_beta   90.00
_cell.angle_gamma   90.00
#
_symmetry.space_group_name_H-M   'P 1'
#
loop_
_entity.id
_entity.type
_entity.pdbx_description
1 polymer ?
#
loop_
_entity_poly.entity_id
_entity_poly.type
_entity_poly.pdbx_seq_one_letter_code
_entity_poly.pdbx_strand_id
1 'polypeptide(L)'
;MENDGGWAWECDPSRQWVLGDMAAEHRKTVGAVMDGLVDLASMGIDPKDGSLYEDPSPMRLRTYEDEHLMLWYQTIPHRSRVYLKRVNL
;
A
#
# COMPACT_ATOMS: atom_id res chain seq x y z
N MET A 1 -0.66 -1.87 12.19
CA MET A 1 0.15 -1.44 13.35
C MET A 1 0.52 0.02 13.09
N GLU A 2 0.52 0.87 14.10
CA GLU A 2 0.86 2.30 13.94
C GLU A 2 2.35 2.49 14.28
N ASN A 3 3.08 3.28 13.50
CA ASN A 3 4.48 3.62 13.78
C ASN A 3 4.60 4.81 14.75
N ASP A 4 5.82 5.13 15.20
CA ASP A 4 6.08 6.20 16.18
C ASP A 4 5.63 7.59 15.71
N GLY A 5 5.45 7.78 14.40
CA GLY A 5 4.93 9.01 13.79
C GLY A 5 3.40 9.06 13.68
N GLY A 6 2.68 8.09 14.22
CA GLY A 6 1.22 7.99 14.12
C GLY A 6 0.72 7.48 12.76
N TRP A 7 1.63 6.99 11.90
CA TRP A 7 1.27 6.46 10.60
C TRP A 7 0.91 4.98 10.65
N ALA A 8 -0.11 4.59 9.91
CA ALA A 8 -0.51 3.20 9.80
C ALA A 8 -1.02 2.89 8.39
N TRP A 9 -1.08 1.61 8.04
CA TRP A 9 -1.79 1.20 6.84
C TRP A 9 -3.14 0.56 7.16
N GLU A 10 -4.08 0.76 6.25
CA GLU A 10 -5.43 0.22 6.30
C GLU A 10 -5.75 -0.44 4.95
N CYS A 11 -6.70 -1.37 4.93
CA CYS A 11 -7.21 -1.95 3.69
C CYS A 11 -8.75 -1.96 3.73
N ASP A 12 -9.39 -2.18 2.58
CA ASP A 12 -10.84 -2.32 2.56
C ASP A 12 -11.29 -3.44 3.53
N PRO A 13 -12.32 -3.19 4.37
CA PRO A 13 -12.81 -4.19 5.34
C PRO A 13 -13.27 -5.48 4.66
N SER A 14 -13.58 -5.45 3.36
CA SER A 14 -13.78 -6.63 2.54
C SER A 14 -12.43 -7.29 2.23
N ARG A 15 -11.79 -7.85 3.26
CA ARG A 15 -10.43 -8.46 3.23
C ARG A 15 -10.27 -9.50 2.11
N GLN A 16 -11.37 -10.12 1.68
CA GLN A 16 -11.45 -11.06 0.56
C GLN A 16 -11.17 -10.40 -0.82
N TRP A 17 -11.50 -9.13 -1.00
CA TRP A 17 -11.25 -8.39 -2.25
C TRP A 17 -9.82 -7.87 -2.37
N VAL A 18 -9.16 -7.64 -1.24
CA VAL A 18 -7.79 -7.10 -1.19
C VAL A 18 -6.75 -8.21 -1.07
N LEU A 19 -7.01 -9.23 -0.24
CA LEU A 19 -6.08 -10.33 0.03
C LEU A 19 -6.53 -11.67 -0.58
N GLY A 20 -7.77 -11.82 -1.08
CA GLY A 20 -8.22 -13.06 -1.76
C GLY A 20 -7.99 -14.35 -0.97
N ASP A 21 -7.73 -15.44 -1.70
CA ASP A 21 -7.30 -16.76 -1.19
C ASP A 21 -5.78 -16.86 -1.02
N MET A 22 -5.11 -15.74 -0.84
CA MET A 22 -3.65 -15.65 -0.83
C MET A 22 -3.03 -16.53 0.26
N ALA A 23 -1.97 -17.26 -0.11
CA ALA A 23 -1.21 -18.08 0.82
C ALA A 23 -0.69 -17.22 1.99
N ALA A 24 -0.49 -17.84 3.16
CA ALA A 24 -0.04 -17.13 4.35
C ALA A 24 1.30 -16.41 4.13
N GLU A 25 2.18 -16.98 3.30
CA GLU A 25 3.49 -16.41 2.96
C GLU A 25 3.34 -15.11 2.17
N HIS A 26 2.55 -15.10 1.10
CA HIS A 26 2.26 -13.88 0.33
C HIS A 26 1.58 -12.81 1.19
N ARG A 27 0.67 -13.20 2.11
CA ARG A 27 0.07 -12.24 3.06
C ARG A 27 1.11 -11.59 3.98
N LYS A 28 2.12 -12.35 4.40
CA LYS A 28 3.23 -11.83 5.20
C LYS A 28 4.09 -10.86 4.37
N THR A 29 4.37 -11.19 3.11
CA THR A 29 5.10 -10.29 2.20
C THR A 29 4.35 -8.98 1.99
N VAL A 30 3.04 -9.03 1.70
CA VAL A 30 2.19 -7.84 1.57
C VAL A 30 2.25 -6.98 2.84
N GLY A 31 2.15 -7.59 4.02
CA GLY A 31 2.25 -6.88 5.30
C GLY A 31 3.59 -6.15 5.46
N ALA A 32 4.70 -6.85 5.20
CA ALA A 32 6.04 -6.26 5.30
C ALA A 32 6.26 -5.11 4.33
N VAL A 33 5.77 -5.23 3.08
CA VAL A 33 5.83 -4.14 2.10
C VAL A 33 5.00 -2.95 2.55
N MET A 34 3.78 -3.17 3.05
CA MET A 34 2.92 -2.08 3.54
C MET A 34 3.50 -1.37 4.76
N ASP A 35 4.15 -2.09 5.67
CA ASP A 35 4.86 -1.49 6.81
C ASP A 35 6.01 -0.60 6.31
N GLY A 36 6.79 -1.05 5.32
CA GLY A 36 7.82 -0.21 4.69
C GLY A 36 7.26 1.02 3.97
N LEU A 37 6.11 0.91 3.30
CA LEU A 37 5.42 2.04 2.67
C LEU A 37 4.92 3.07 3.70
N VAL A 38 4.51 2.61 4.89
CA VAL A 38 4.15 3.49 6.02
C VAL A 38 5.35 4.29 6.49
N ASP A 39 6.50 3.64 6.64
CA ASP A 39 7.73 4.32 7.06
C ASP A 39 8.16 5.37 6.02
N LEU A 40 8.15 5.01 4.73
CA LEU A 40 8.45 5.95 3.64
C LEU A 40 7.49 7.14 3.63
N ALA A 41 6.19 6.89 3.74
CA ALA A 41 5.18 7.94 3.80
C ALA A 41 5.37 8.86 5.02
N SER A 42 5.75 8.31 6.18
CA SER A 42 6.04 9.10 7.38
C SER A 42 7.23 10.03 7.23
N MET A 43 8.18 9.68 6.38
CA MET A 43 9.33 10.51 6.02
C MET A 43 9.02 11.49 4.88
N GLY A 44 7.80 11.48 4.34
CA GLY A 44 7.44 12.23 3.13
C GLY A 44 8.13 11.73 1.87
N ILE A 45 8.69 10.52 1.92
CA ILE A 45 9.35 9.88 0.79
C ILE A 45 8.31 9.11 -0.01
N ASP A 46 8.23 9.44 -1.29
CA ASP A 46 7.43 8.72 -2.24
C ASP A 46 8.31 7.67 -2.93
N PRO A 47 8.03 6.36 -2.81
CA PRO A 47 8.84 5.33 -3.45
C PRO A 47 8.77 5.37 -4.99
N LYS A 48 8.02 6.30 -5.60
CA LYS A 48 7.93 6.46 -7.05
C LYS A 48 8.32 7.84 -7.57
N ASP A 49 9.58 7.93 -7.98
CA ASP A 49 10.01 8.60 -9.22
C ASP A 49 9.76 7.72 -10.48
N GLY A 50 9.11 6.55 -10.34
CA GLY A 50 8.94 5.58 -11.42
C GLY A 50 7.53 5.00 -11.49
N SER A 51 6.82 5.24 -12.59
CA SER A 51 5.50 4.67 -12.92
C SER A 51 4.32 5.21 -12.09
N LEU A 52 4.05 6.52 -12.28
CA LEU A 52 2.69 7.07 -12.13
C LEU A 52 1.88 6.56 -13.33
N TYR A 53 0.98 5.61 -13.12
CA TYR A 53 -0.12 5.43 -14.07
C TYR A 53 -1.06 6.61 -13.79
N GLU A 54 -0.97 7.65 -14.61
CA GLU A 54 -1.78 8.86 -14.45
C GLU A 54 -3.25 8.52 -14.77
N ASP A 55 -3.97 8.03 -13.76
CA ASP A 55 -5.43 8.01 -13.78
C ASP A 55 -5.91 9.48 -13.72
N PRO A 56 -6.71 9.95 -14.68
CA PRO A 56 -7.24 11.32 -14.69
C PRO A 56 -8.25 11.62 -13.57
N SER A 57 -8.59 10.65 -12.72
CA SER A 57 -9.41 10.85 -11.50
C SER A 57 -8.59 11.20 -10.24
N PRO A 58 -9.17 11.98 -9.29
CA PRO A 58 -8.47 12.56 -8.13
C PRO A 58 -7.96 11.56 -7.07
N MET A 59 -8.18 10.26 -7.26
CA MET A 59 -7.60 9.23 -6.40
C MET A 59 -6.29 8.75 -7.03
N ARG A 60 -5.20 9.46 -6.74
CA ARG A 60 -3.83 9.11 -7.19
C ARG A 60 -3.42 7.74 -6.61
N LEU A 61 -3.87 6.67 -7.26
CA LEU A 61 -3.52 5.30 -6.94
C LEU A 61 -2.06 5.08 -7.35
N ARG A 62 -1.28 4.62 -6.39
CA ARG A 62 0.13 4.27 -6.54
C ARG A 62 0.21 2.77 -6.69
N THR A 63 1.22 2.30 -7.40
CA THR A 63 1.52 0.88 -7.45
C THR A 63 2.89 0.60 -6.86
N TYR A 64 3.03 -0.51 -6.15
CA TYR A 64 4.32 -1.11 -5.83
C TYR A 64 4.37 -2.44 -6.57
N GLU A 65 5.49 -2.76 -7.20
CA GLU A 65 5.64 -3.97 -8.01
C GLU A 65 7.01 -4.57 -7.73
N ASP A 66 7.04 -5.87 -7.49
CA ASP A 66 8.24 -6.70 -7.46
C ASP A 66 8.02 -7.99 -8.28
N GLU A 67 8.97 -8.92 -8.25
CA GLU A 67 8.89 -10.19 -9.00
C GLU A 67 7.75 -11.14 -8.54
N HIS A 68 7.10 -10.85 -7.42
CA HIS A 68 6.18 -11.75 -6.73
C HIS A 68 4.78 -11.17 -6.51
N LEU A 69 4.63 -9.84 -6.54
CA LEU A 69 3.35 -9.17 -6.33
C LEU A 69 3.34 -7.75 -6.89
N MET A 70 2.12 -7.28 -7.14
CA MET A 70 1.81 -5.89 -7.45
C MET A 70 0.74 -5.38 -6.49
N LEU A 71 1.08 -4.35 -5.70
CA LEU A 71 0.16 -3.66 -4.79
C LEU A 71 -0.36 -2.39 -5.43
N TRP A 72 -1.64 -2.11 -5.23
CA TRP A 72 -2.24 -0.81 -5.51
C TRP A 72 -2.56 -0.15 -4.17
N TYR A 73 -2.01 1.02 -3.93
CA TYR A 73 -2.15 1.71 -2.65
C TYR A 73 -2.34 3.22 -2.82
N GLN A 74 -2.72 3.90 -1.74
CA GLN A 74 -2.89 5.35 -1.71
C GLN A 74 -2.35 5.91 -0.41
N THR A 75 -1.48 6.91 -0.48
CA THR A 75 -1.04 7.66 0.70
C THR A 75 -2.02 8.80 0.98
N ILE A 76 -2.49 8.91 2.22
CA ILE A 76 -3.40 9.97 2.70
C ILE A 76 -2.71 10.72 3.85
N PRO A 77 -1.91 11.75 3.55
CA PRO A 77 -1.04 12.38 4.54
C PRO A 77 -1.78 13.05 5.70
N HIS A 78 -2.92 13.70 5.43
CA HIS A 78 -3.70 14.38 6.47
C HIS A 78 -4.34 13.43 7.49
N ARG A 79 -4.36 12.12 7.21
CA ARG A 79 -4.80 11.08 8.16
C ARG A 79 -3.63 10.25 8.69
N SER A 80 -2.40 10.50 8.23
CA SER A 80 -1.25 9.62 8.46
C SER A 80 -1.56 8.17 8.09
N ARG A 81 -2.13 7.93 6.89
CA ARG A 81 -2.55 6.59 6.45
C ARG A 81 -2.00 6.20 5.08
N VAL A 82 -1.69 4.91 4.93
CA VAL A 82 -1.47 4.26 3.62
C VAL A 82 -2.58 3.24 3.39
N TYR A 83 -3.39 3.42 2.35
CA TYR A 83 -4.51 2.54 2.05
C TYR A 83 -4.14 1.52 0.99
N LEU A 84 -4.11 0.24 1.34
CA LEU A 84 -4.02 -0.85 0.38
C LEU A 84 -5.39 -1.07 -0.28
N LYS A 85 -5.43 -0.96 -1.61
CA LYS A 85 -6.64 -1.07 -2.42
C LYS A 85 -6.76 -2.43 -3.10
N ARG A 86 -5.65 -2.98 -3.60
CA ARG A 86 -5.65 -4.27 -4.32
C ARG A 86 -4.27 -4.91 -4.24
N VAL A 87 -4.25 -6.23 -4.23
CA VAL A 87 -3.05 -7.03 -4.49
C VAL A 87 -3.28 -7.90 -5.71
N ASN A 88 -2.29 -7.94 -6.59
CA ASN A 88 -2.19 -8.87 -7.70
C ASN A 88 -0.95 -9.73 -7.46
N LEU A 89 -1.06 -11.04 -7.67
CA LEU A 89 0.04 -11.99 -7.70
C LEU A 89 0.47 -12.26 -9.14
#